data_AF-A0AAD4FC84-F1
#
_entry.id   AF-A0AAD4FC84-F1
#
_cell.length_a   1.000
_cell.length_b   1.000
_cell.length_c   1.000
_cell.angle_alpha   90.00
_cell.angle_beta   90.00
_cell.angle_gamma   90.00
#
_symmetry.space_group_name_H-M   'P 1'
#
loop_
_entity.id
_entity.type
_entity.pdbx_description
1 polymer ?
#
loop_
_entity_poly.entity_id
_entity_poly.type
_entity_poly.pdbx_seq_one_letter_code
_entity_poly.pdbx_strand_id
1 'polypeptide(L)'
;MSSAIKEVPAQLPKSFDRPDEPWHHYLNIDMIWYVLGYTLFHPFVSWVVVLCLRAQYTPYENVEMRVAMAWAMLMTVNGIFGLISDRVAWGSPREVDLEEEVIVITGGVDGLGGLLAETYGMRNANIAVLDTKEVDEDEAENKGVVYYQCDVSDAKQVEAAAAKIVEDLGAPTILINNAGIVQTKSILDSTAEDVERTFRVNTLAHFTTLRTFVPYMLKEGRGTIVTVSSVLGHLGAANLSAYTASKAALLALHHSLRAELAQNPDAKEIKTILVQPGQMGTTMFAGLETPSNFLAPVVTPADIGKDIIRLIERGESGEIALPLYSKYIQILGVLPVGVQHLVRKWSGMDKAVGKMSEARQGLTEKR
;
A
#
# COMPACT_ATOMS: atom_id res chain seq x y z
N MET A 1 36.35 14.20 18.35
CA MET A 1 36.41 13.15 17.31
C MET A 1 35.33 13.49 16.31
N SER A 2 35.73 13.76 15.07
CA SER A 2 34.89 14.36 14.03
C SER A 2 33.81 13.38 13.57
N SER A 3 32.54 13.73 13.77
CA SER A 3 31.38 13.04 13.18
C SER A 3 31.42 13.25 11.66
N ALA A 4 32.11 12.36 10.95
CA ALA A 4 32.06 12.33 9.50
C ALA A 4 30.67 11.82 9.08
N ILE A 5 29.87 12.71 8.48
CA ILE A 5 28.63 12.34 7.78
C ILE A 5 29.04 11.30 6.73
N LYS A 6 28.55 10.07 6.88
CA LYS A 6 28.79 8.97 5.93
C LYS A 6 28.04 9.34 4.65
N GLU A 7 28.75 9.84 3.63
CA GLU A 7 28.18 10.05 2.31
C GLU A 7 27.89 8.66 1.71
N VAL A 8 26.66 8.18 1.88
CA VAL A 8 26.15 7.02 1.15
C VAL A 8 25.88 7.51 -0.27
N PRO A 9 26.59 7.00 -1.30
CA PRO A 9 26.27 7.34 -2.67
C PRO A 9 24.88 6.81 -2.96
N ALA A 10 23.88 7.70 -2.95
CA ALA A 10 22.53 7.39 -3.37
C ALA A 10 22.57 7.06 -4.87
N GLN A 11 22.78 5.79 -5.21
CA GLN A 11 22.38 5.29 -6.52
C GLN A 11 20.86 5.27 -6.52
N LEU A 12 20.26 6.39 -6.94
CA LEU A 12 18.85 6.42 -7.28
C LEU A 12 18.54 5.16 -8.11
N PRO A 13 17.48 4.41 -7.78
CA PRO A 13 17.11 3.22 -8.53
C PRO A 13 17.14 3.58 -10.01
N LYS A 14 17.84 2.78 -10.83
CA LYS A 14 17.91 2.96 -12.29
C LYS A 14 16.53 3.33 -12.75
N SER A 15 16.41 4.59 -13.11
CA SER A 15 15.19 5.34 -13.26
C SER A 15 13.96 4.46 -13.53
N PHE A 16 12.95 4.49 -12.66
CA PHE A 16 11.57 4.38 -13.12
C PHE A 16 11.15 5.65 -13.89
N ASP A 17 12.10 6.34 -14.55
CA ASP A 17 11.77 7.27 -15.60
C ASP A 17 11.01 6.47 -16.63
N ARG A 18 9.85 6.98 -17.01
CA ARG A 18 9.31 6.74 -18.33
C ARG A 18 9.90 7.86 -19.18
N PRO A 19 11.07 7.68 -19.83
CA PRO A 19 11.50 8.68 -20.78
C PRO A 19 10.50 8.62 -21.94
N ASP A 20 10.01 9.79 -22.36
CA ASP A 20 9.31 10.02 -23.63
C ASP A 20 7.79 9.77 -23.69
N GLU A 21 7.06 9.69 -22.57
CA GLU A 21 5.60 9.77 -22.63
C GLU A 21 5.12 11.23 -22.78
N PRO A 22 4.18 11.53 -23.70
CA PRO A 22 3.70 12.88 -23.93
C PRO A 22 3.08 13.48 -22.65
N TRP A 23 3.25 14.79 -22.44
CA TRP A 23 2.86 15.50 -21.20
C TRP A 23 1.43 15.21 -20.72
N HIS A 24 0.49 14.98 -21.64
CA HIS A 24 -0.91 14.69 -21.32
C HIS A 24 -1.10 13.30 -20.69
N HIS A 25 -0.11 12.42 -20.74
CA HIS A 25 -0.13 11.13 -20.06
C HIS A 25 -0.10 11.27 -18.53
N TYR A 26 0.44 12.38 -18.02
CA TYR A 26 0.45 12.69 -16.59
C TYR A 26 -0.87 13.35 -16.11
N LEU A 27 -1.76 13.74 -17.03
CA LEU A 27 -3.10 14.22 -16.71
C LEU A 27 -4.04 13.03 -16.54
N ASN A 28 -4.26 12.61 -15.30
CA ASN A 28 -5.20 11.56 -14.95
C ASN A 28 -6.20 12.05 -13.88
N ILE A 29 -7.23 11.24 -13.61
CA ILE A 29 -8.27 11.58 -12.64
C ILE A 29 -7.70 11.80 -11.23
N ASP A 30 -6.65 11.04 -10.87
CA ASP A 30 -5.94 11.18 -9.61
C ASP A 30 -5.28 12.55 -9.46
N MET A 31 -4.58 13.03 -10.50
CA MET A 31 -3.97 14.36 -10.54
C MET A 31 -5.03 15.45 -10.41
N ILE A 32 -6.14 15.34 -11.15
CA ILE A 32 -7.24 16.32 -11.08
C ILE A 32 -7.83 16.33 -9.67
N TRP A 33 -8.12 15.16 -9.11
CA TRP A 33 -8.67 15.03 -7.77
C TRP A 33 -7.71 15.56 -6.70
N TYR A 34 -6.43 15.26 -6.84
CA TYR A 34 -5.36 15.78 -5.98
C TYR A 34 -5.36 17.31 -6.01
N VAL A 35 -5.27 17.94 -7.19
CA VAL A 35 -5.26 19.40 -7.33
C VAL A 35 -6.54 20.03 -6.77
N LEU A 36 -7.71 19.45 -7.04
CA LEU A 36 -8.97 19.94 -6.48
C LEU A 36 -9.01 19.85 -4.94
N GLY A 37 -8.44 18.79 -4.36
CA GLY A 37 -8.30 18.60 -2.92
C GLY A 37 -7.48 19.68 -2.23
N TYR A 38 -6.41 20.17 -2.88
CA TYR A 38 -5.56 21.26 -2.35
C TYR A 38 -6.03 22.66 -2.75
N THR A 39 -7.04 22.77 -3.61
CA THR A 39 -7.57 24.06 -4.09
C THR A 39 -9.04 24.22 -3.69
N LEU A 40 -9.97 23.87 -4.58
CA LEU A 40 -11.39 24.13 -4.44
C LEU A 40 -12.03 23.44 -3.23
N PHE A 41 -11.57 22.24 -2.87
CA PHE A 41 -12.09 21.47 -1.75
C PHE A 41 -11.33 21.68 -0.44
N HIS A 42 -10.26 22.48 -0.44
CA HIS A 42 -9.50 22.73 0.77
C HIS A 42 -10.20 23.80 1.64
N PRO A 43 -10.45 23.54 2.95
CA PRO A 43 -11.11 24.51 3.81
C PRO A 43 -10.41 25.88 3.84
N PHE A 44 -9.09 25.89 4.02
CA PHE A 44 -8.31 27.12 4.06
C PHE A 44 -8.43 27.94 2.76
N VAL A 45 -8.29 27.30 1.59
CA VAL A 45 -8.36 27.99 0.29
C VAL A 45 -9.78 28.50 0.02
N SER A 46 -10.80 27.73 0.43
CA SER A 46 -12.19 28.16 0.35
C SER A 46 -12.44 29.45 1.14
N TRP A 47 -11.83 29.59 2.32
CA TRP A 47 -11.92 30.83 3.11
C TRP A 47 -11.14 31.99 2.51
N VAL A 48 -10.03 31.75 1.81
CA VAL A 48 -9.31 32.82 1.09
C VAL A 48 -10.22 33.53 0.08
N VAL A 49 -11.09 32.80 -0.63
CA VAL A 49 -12.07 33.41 -1.55
C VAL A 49 -13.02 34.37 -0.82
N VAL A 50 -13.52 33.97 0.34
CA VAL A 50 -14.38 34.84 1.19
C VAL A 50 -13.62 36.09 1.63
N LEU A 51 -12.36 35.94 2.04
CA LEU A 51 -11.50 37.06 2.44
C LEU A 51 -11.22 38.01 1.27
N CYS A 52 -11.00 37.48 0.05
CA CYS A 52 -10.82 38.29 -1.16
C CYS A 52 -12.07 39.09 -1.52
N LEU A 53 -13.27 38.48 -1.45
CA LEU A 53 -14.54 39.20 -1.63
C LEU A 53 -14.72 40.27 -0.55
N ARG A 54 -14.30 39.97 0.69
CA ARG A 54 -14.38 40.94 1.77
C ARG A 54 -13.42 42.12 1.56
N ALA A 55 -12.22 41.88 1.06
CA ALA A 55 -11.24 42.91 0.72
C ALA A 55 -11.72 43.82 -0.41
N GLN A 56 -12.59 43.33 -1.29
CA GLN A 56 -13.28 44.11 -2.33
C GLN A 56 -14.52 44.87 -1.83
N TYR A 57 -14.77 44.87 -0.50
CA TYR A 57 -15.94 45.47 0.12
C TYR A 57 -17.29 44.90 -0.34
N THR A 58 -17.32 43.67 -0.85
CA THR A 58 -18.56 43.01 -1.27
C THR A 58 -19.53 42.84 -0.07
N PRO A 59 -20.78 43.35 -0.15
CA PRO A 59 -21.77 43.19 0.91
C PRO A 59 -22.14 41.72 1.18
N TYR A 60 -22.45 41.38 2.44
CA TYR A 60 -22.90 40.04 2.84
C TYR A 60 -24.21 39.58 2.18
N GLU A 61 -24.99 40.53 1.65
CA GLU A 61 -26.25 40.26 0.98
C GLU A 61 -26.07 39.75 -0.46
N ASN A 62 -24.92 40.04 -1.07
CA ASN A 62 -24.64 39.63 -2.45
C ASN A 62 -24.57 38.11 -2.57
N VAL A 63 -25.09 37.60 -3.70
CA VAL A 63 -25.13 36.17 -4.00
C VAL A 63 -23.73 35.55 -3.96
N GLU A 64 -22.73 36.22 -4.53
CA GLU A 64 -21.34 35.76 -4.56
C GLU A 64 -20.77 35.53 -3.15
N MET A 65 -21.00 36.48 -2.24
CA MET A 65 -20.55 36.39 -0.84
C MET A 65 -21.26 35.24 -0.12
N ARG A 66 -22.58 35.10 -0.30
CA ARG A 66 -23.35 34.00 0.30
C ARG A 66 -22.89 32.63 -0.20
N VAL A 67 -22.66 32.48 -1.50
CA VAL A 67 -22.19 31.23 -2.11
C VAL A 67 -20.78 30.89 -1.61
N ALA A 68 -19.85 31.84 -1.62
CA ALA A 68 -18.49 31.61 -1.14
C ALA A 68 -18.46 31.23 0.34
N MET A 69 -19.23 31.93 1.19
CA MET A 69 -19.35 31.59 2.61
C MET A 69 -19.97 30.21 2.82
N ALA A 70 -21.06 29.88 2.12
CA ALA A 70 -21.70 28.58 2.22
C ALA A 70 -20.76 27.44 1.78
N TRP A 71 -20.00 27.64 0.70
CA TRP A 71 -18.99 26.69 0.24
C TRP A 71 -17.86 26.50 1.25
N ALA A 72 -17.29 27.60 1.76
CA ALA A 72 -16.21 27.53 2.74
C ALA A 72 -16.65 26.87 4.05
N MET A 73 -17.87 27.17 4.51
CA MET A 73 -18.48 26.48 5.64
C MET A 73 -18.66 25.00 5.37
N LEU A 74 -19.21 24.62 4.20
CA LEU A 74 -19.38 23.22 3.83
C LEU A 74 -18.05 22.46 3.80
N MET A 75 -17.00 23.02 3.19
CA MET A 75 -15.68 22.39 3.16
C MET A 75 -15.07 22.27 4.55
N THR A 76 -15.23 23.29 5.40
CA THR A 76 -14.75 23.25 6.80
C THR A 76 -15.46 22.17 7.60
N VAL A 77 -16.79 22.10 7.47
CA VAL A 77 -17.62 21.09 8.12
C VAL A 77 -17.22 19.69 7.65
N ASN A 78 -17.07 19.48 6.34
CA ASN A 78 -16.60 18.20 5.79
C ASN A 78 -15.19 17.83 6.28
N GLY A 79 -14.27 18.80 6.36
CA GLY A 79 -12.93 18.58 6.89
C GLY A 79 -12.94 18.18 8.37
N ILE A 80 -13.71 18.87 9.20
CA ILE A 80 -13.89 18.53 10.62
C ILE A 80 -14.53 17.15 10.77
N PHE A 81 -15.58 16.86 10.00
CA PHE A 81 -16.21 15.54 10.01
C PHE A 81 -15.24 14.44 9.58
N GLY A 82 -14.38 14.69 8.60
CA GLY A 82 -13.31 13.77 8.21
C GLY A 82 -12.37 13.47 9.36
N LEU A 83 -11.85 14.51 10.03
CA LEU A 83 -10.95 14.35 11.18
C LEU A 83 -11.60 13.57 12.33
N ILE A 84 -12.87 13.86 12.63
CA ILE A 84 -13.62 13.15 13.67
C ILE A 84 -13.85 11.69 13.24
N SER A 85 -14.26 11.47 11.99
CA SER A 85 -14.48 10.13 11.43
C SER A 85 -13.23 9.28 11.50
N ASP A 86 -12.08 9.82 11.10
CA ASP A 86 -10.80 9.11 11.14
C ASP A 86 -10.40 8.81 12.59
N ARG A 87 -10.57 9.76 13.52
CA ARG A 87 -10.28 9.53 14.94
C ARG A 87 -11.18 8.45 15.54
N VAL A 88 -12.45 8.40 15.16
CA VAL A 88 -13.40 7.36 15.59
C VAL A 88 -13.07 6.01 14.97
N ALA A 89 -12.68 5.97 13.71
CA ALA A 89 -12.37 4.74 12.99
C ALA A 89 -11.05 4.11 13.42
N TRP A 90 -10.02 4.93 13.65
CA TRP A 90 -8.62 4.50 13.78
C TRP A 90 -8.02 4.73 15.16
N GLY A 91 -8.69 5.48 16.04
CA GLY A 91 -8.21 5.79 17.38
C GLY A 91 -7.13 6.86 17.40
N SER A 92 -6.41 6.98 18.52
CA SER A 92 -5.27 7.89 18.64
C SER A 92 -4.03 7.34 17.93
N PRO A 93 -3.20 8.21 17.35
CA PRO A 93 -1.89 7.81 16.88
C PRO A 93 -1.01 7.37 18.04
N ARG A 94 -0.04 6.47 17.77
CA ARG A 94 1.05 6.14 18.69
C ARG A 94 2.24 7.05 18.44
N GLU A 95 3.11 7.16 19.43
CA GLU A 95 4.43 7.77 19.23
C GLU A 95 5.35 6.77 18.52
N VAL A 96 6.20 7.28 17.62
CA VAL A 96 7.08 6.48 16.76
C VAL A 96 8.44 7.16 16.75
N ASP A 97 9.42 6.49 17.33
CA ASP A 97 10.82 6.87 17.26
C ASP A 97 11.58 5.78 16.50
N LEU A 98 12.01 6.08 15.27
CA LEU A 98 12.61 5.11 14.36
C LEU A 98 13.86 4.43 14.93
N GLU A 99 14.57 5.07 15.85
CA GLU A 99 15.75 4.48 16.51
C GLU A 99 15.38 3.32 17.44
N GLU A 100 14.15 3.32 17.98
CA GLU A 100 13.63 2.28 18.87
C GLU A 100 12.74 1.25 18.15
N GLU A 101 12.49 1.43 16.86
CA GLU A 101 11.68 0.52 16.06
C GLU A 101 12.54 -0.59 15.43
N VAL A 102 11.97 -1.79 15.37
CA VAL A 102 12.50 -2.91 14.60
C VAL A 102 11.50 -3.27 13.52
N ILE A 103 11.87 -3.01 12.27
CA ILE A 103 11.02 -3.14 11.08
C ILE A 103 11.31 -4.47 10.39
N VAL A 104 10.33 -5.36 10.35
CA VAL A 104 10.39 -6.61 9.59
C VAL A 104 9.62 -6.47 8.29
N ILE A 105 10.28 -6.66 7.15
CA ILE A 105 9.68 -6.55 5.81
C ILE A 105 9.76 -7.89 5.09
N THR A 106 8.61 -8.43 4.66
CA THR A 106 8.59 -9.64 3.84
C THR A 106 8.62 -9.30 2.35
N GLY A 107 9.37 -10.06 1.55
CA GLY A 107 9.56 -9.79 0.12
C GLY A 107 10.32 -8.48 -0.12
N GLY A 108 11.35 -8.23 0.68
CA GLY A 108 12.05 -6.94 0.76
C GLY A 108 13.26 -6.79 -0.14
N VAL A 109 13.52 -7.71 -1.08
CA VAL A 109 14.65 -7.58 -2.02
C VAL A 109 14.29 -6.71 -3.22
N ASP A 110 13.03 -6.74 -3.66
CA ASP A 110 12.60 -6.05 -4.88
C ASP A 110 11.19 -5.44 -4.78
N GLY A 111 10.84 -4.63 -5.78
CA GLY A 111 9.54 -3.97 -5.87
C GLY A 111 9.29 -2.98 -4.73
N LEU A 112 8.07 -3.01 -4.16
CA LEU A 112 7.68 -2.13 -3.06
C LEU A 112 8.47 -2.44 -1.77
N GLY A 113 8.70 -3.72 -1.47
CA GLY A 113 9.44 -4.14 -0.27
C GLY A 113 10.89 -3.66 -0.30
N GLY A 114 11.58 -3.82 -1.43
CA GLY A 114 12.94 -3.32 -1.62
C GLY A 114 13.05 -1.81 -1.46
N LEU A 115 12.10 -1.06 -2.04
CA LEU A 115 12.06 0.39 -1.88
C LEU A 115 11.86 0.81 -0.42
N LEU A 116 10.96 0.15 0.31
CA LEU A 116 10.71 0.41 1.73
C LEU A 116 11.95 0.09 2.58
N ALA A 117 12.60 -1.05 2.32
CA ALA A 117 13.82 -1.46 3.01
C ALA A 117 14.95 -0.45 2.81
N GLU A 118 15.20 -0.05 1.56
CA GLU A 118 16.22 0.95 1.22
C GLU A 118 15.91 2.32 1.85
N THR A 119 14.65 2.76 1.80
CA THR A 119 14.25 4.07 2.32
C THR A 119 14.40 4.14 3.85
N TYR A 120 14.03 3.10 4.57
CA TYR A 120 14.22 3.05 6.02
C TYR A 120 15.69 2.83 6.39
N GLY A 121 16.45 2.09 5.58
CA GLY A 121 17.87 1.83 5.83
C GLY A 121 18.70 3.11 5.74
N MET A 122 18.37 3.97 4.78
CA MET A 122 18.91 5.34 4.70
C MET A 122 18.54 6.23 5.91
N ARG A 123 17.49 5.88 6.67
CA ARG A 123 17.04 6.62 7.87
C ARG A 123 17.58 6.01 9.17
N ASN A 124 18.54 5.08 9.09
CA ASN A 124 19.15 4.39 10.25
C ASN A 124 18.13 3.65 11.15
N ALA A 125 17.01 3.19 10.60
CA ALA A 125 16.09 2.32 11.35
C ALA A 125 16.61 0.87 11.39
N ASN A 126 16.29 0.12 12.44
CA ASN A 126 16.66 -1.30 12.51
C ASN A 126 15.73 -2.11 11.59
N ILE A 127 16.26 -2.69 10.51
CA ILE A 127 15.44 -3.35 9.49
C ILE A 127 15.91 -4.78 9.24
N ALA A 128 14.95 -5.69 9.32
CA ALA A 128 15.08 -7.08 8.93
C ALA A 128 14.26 -7.34 7.65
N VAL A 129 14.93 -7.81 6.60
CA VAL A 129 14.26 -8.25 5.36
C VAL A 129 14.17 -9.76 5.34
N LEU A 130 12.96 -10.30 5.17
CA LEU A 130 12.71 -11.71 4.91
C LEU A 130 12.44 -11.92 3.42
N ASP A 131 13.30 -12.65 2.72
CA ASP A 131 13.11 -12.98 1.31
C ASP A 131 13.70 -14.36 0.97
N THR A 132 13.22 -14.98 -0.09
CA THR A 132 13.79 -16.23 -0.62
C THR A 132 15.11 -16.01 -1.38
N LYS A 133 15.33 -14.79 -1.88
CA LYS A 133 16.54 -14.45 -2.63
C LYS A 133 17.70 -14.16 -1.68
N GLU A 134 18.87 -14.64 -2.05
CA GLU A 134 20.12 -14.25 -1.43
C GLU A 134 20.56 -12.88 -1.94
N VAL A 135 21.09 -12.07 -1.03
CA VAL A 135 21.65 -10.75 -1.30
C VAL A 135 23.10 -10.76 -0.82
N ASP A 136 23.98 -10.07 -1.54
CA ASP A 136 25.37 -9.91 -1.15
C ASP A 136 25.48 -9.12 0.16
N GLU A 137 26.35 -9.56 1.07
CA GLU A 137 26.58 -8.89 2.36
C GLU A 137 27.03 -7.43 2.15
N ASP A 138 27.84 -7.17 1.12
CA ASP A 138 28.28 -5.83 0.77
C ASP A 138 27.10 -4.93 0.34
N GLU A 139 26.11 -5.48 -0.37
CA GLU A 139 24.91 -4.73 -0.77
C GLU A 139 24.01 -4.45 0.43
N ALA A 140 23.92 -5.40 1.36
CA ALA A 140 23.17 -5.28 2.60
C ALA A 140 23.72 -4.17 3.51
N GLU A 141 25.03 -4.18 3.75
CA GLU A 141 25.69 -3.16 4.58
C GLU A 141 25.55 -1.75 4.00
N ASN A 142 25.68 -1.62 2.67
CA ASN A 142 25.53 -0.33 2.00
C ASN A 142 24.10 0.24 2.13
N LYS A 143 23.09 -0.63 2.25
CA LYS A 143 21.69 -0.24 2.43
C LYS A 143 21.30 -0.04 3.89
N GLY A 144 22.11 -0.46 4.85
CA GLY A 144 21.77 -0.41 6.28
C GLY A 144 20.64 -1.36 6.66
N VAL A 145 20.59 -2.54 6.02
CA VAL A 145 19.52 -3.53 6.19
C VAL A 145 20.11 -4.91 6.45
N VAL A 146 19.52 -5.69 7.36
CA VAL A 146 19.91 -7.08 7.60
C VAL A 146 18.97 -8.01 6.83
N TYR A 147 19.53 -8.84 5.95
CA TYR A 147 18.77 -9.82 5.16
C TYR A 147 18.78 -11.19 5.81
N TYR A 148 17.61 -11.80 5.87
CA TYR A 148 17.41 -13.17 6.33
C TYR A 148 16.76 -13.96 5.20
N GLN A 149 17.51 -14.92 4.66
CA GLN A 149 16.97 -15.86 3.68
C GLN A 149 15.88 -16.71 4.34
N CYS A 150 14.63 -16.49 3.94
CA CYS A 150 13.46 -17.06 4.56
C CYS A 150 12.32 -17.19 3.55
N ASP A 151 11.86 -18.42 3.31
CA ASP A 151 10.56 -18.64 2.66
C ASP A 151 9.45 -18.43 3.69
N VAL A 152 8.73 -17.32 3.57
CA VAL A 152 7.63 -16.97 4.49
C VAL A 152 6.44 -17.94 4.44
N SER A 153 6.38 -18.82 3.44
CA SER A 153 5.41 -19.92 3.38
C SER A 153 5.76 -21.11 4.27
N ASP A 154 6.99 -21.15 4.81
CA ASP A 154 7.45 -22.15 5.79
C ASP A 154 7.48 -21.54 7.20
N ALA A 155 6.57 -21.97 8.05
CA ALA A 155 6.46 -21.48 9.42
C ALA A 155 7.73 -21.68 10.25
N LYS A 156 8.48 -22.77 10.04
CA LYS A 156 9.71 -23.02 10.80
C LYS A 156 10.82 -22.04 10.42
N GLN A 157 10.90 -21.67 9.14
CA GLN A 157 11.86 -20.66 8.69
C GLN A 157 11.52 -19.29 9.26
N VAL A 158 10.23 -18.91 9.28
CA VAL A 158 9.79 -17.64 9.88
C VAL A 158 10.10 -17.60 11.38
N GLU A 159 9.83 -18.67 12.12
CA GLU A 159 10.16 -18.76 13.54
C GLU A 159 11.68 -18.67 13.80
N ALA A 160 12.48 -19.37 13.00
CA ALA A 160 13.94 -19.32 13.10
C ALA A 160 14.50 -17.93 12.76
N ALA A 161 13.97 -17.29 11.71
CA ALA A 161 14.34 -15.92 11.34
C ALA A 161 13.94 -14.93 12.43
N ALA A 162 12.75 -15.05 13.01
CA ALA A 162 12.30 -14.19 14.11
C ALA A 162 13.21 -14.29 15.34
N ALA A 163 13.67 -15.50 15.69
CA ALA A 163 14.62 -15.67 16.80
C ALA A 163 15.94 -14.94 16.54
N LYS A 164 16.48 -15.02 15.32
CA LYS A 164 17.69 -14.28 14.93
C LYS A 164 17.47 -12.77 14.92
N ILE A 165 16.35 -12.30 14.38
CA ILE A 165 15.99 -10.87 14.38
C ILE A 165 15.98 -10.30 15.81
N VAL A 166 15.41 -11.05 16.76
CA VAL A 166 15.37 -10.63 18.16
C VAL A 166 16.76 -10.57 18.79
N GLU A 167 17.66 -11.48 18.41
CA GLU A 167 19.05 -11.48 18.85
C GLU A 167 19.85 -10.33 18.25
N ASP A 168 19.68 -10.08 16.96
CA ASP A 168 20.49 -9.13 16.19
C ASP A 168 20.01 -7.67 16.33
N LEU A 169 18.68 -7.45 16.33
CA LEU A 169 18.05 -6.12 16.25
C LEU A 169 17.11 -5.79 17.42
N GLY A 170 16.65 -6.80 18.17
CA GLY A 170 15.68 -6.64 19.25
C GLY A 170 14.24 -6.98 18.85
N ALA A 171 13.28 -6.67 19.73
CA ALA A 171 11.88 -7.08 19.58
C ALA A 171 11.21 -6.38 18.38
N PRO A 172 10.64 -7.13 17.41
CA PRO A 172 9.93 -6.56 16.27
C PRO A 172 8.73 -5.70 16.68
N THR A 173 8.71 -4.44 16.26
CA THR A 173 7.62 -3.48 16.52
C THR A 173 6.84 -3.12 15.27
N ILE A 174 7.44 -3.26 14.07
CA ILE A 174 6.76 -2.99 12.80
C ILE A 174 6.86 -4.24 11.91
N LEU A 175 5.72 -4.71 11.41
CA LEU A 175 5.64 -5.81 10.45
C LEU A 175 5.02 -5.33 9.15
N ILE A 176 5.77 -5.38 8.06
CA ILE A 176 5.31 -5.11 6.70
C ILE A 176 5.15 -6.44 5.96
N ASN A 177 3.93 -6.97 5.97
CA ASN A 177 3.58 -8.15 5.18
C ASN A 177 3.35 -7.76 3.71
N ASN A 178 4.41 -7.84 2.92
CA ASN A 178 4.45 -7.45 1.52
C ASN A 178 4.67 -8.62 0.55
N ALA A 179 5.32 -9.71 0.98
CA ALA A 179 5.62 -10.85 0.13
C ALA A 179 4.37 -11.38 -0.61
N GLY A 180 4.54 -11.67 -1.90
CA GLY A 180 3.47 -12.19 -2.71
C GLY A 180 3.95 -12.68 -4.06
N ILE A 181 3.17 -13.58 -4.65
CA ILE A 181 3.35 -14.09 -6.00
C ILE A 181 2.07 -13.91 -6.82
N VAL A 182 2.22 -13.84 -8.13
CA VAL A 182 1.12 -13.84 -9.08
C VAL A 182 1.35 -14.94 -10.10
N GLN A 183 0.30 -15.72 -10.36
CA GLN A 183 0.26 -16.67 -11.46
C GLN A 183 -0.89 -16.29 -12.38
N THR A 184 -0.56 -16.05 -13.65
CA THR A 184 -1.54 -15.68 -14.68
C THR A 184 -1.98 -16.94 -15.40
N LYS A 185 -2.98 -17.64 -14.85
CA LYS A 185 -3.56 -18.85 -15.44
C LYS A 185 -5.07 -18.82 -15.26
N SER A 186 -5.80 -19.30 -16.26
CA SER A 186 -7.24 -19.51 -16.12
C SER A 186 -7.50 -20.63 -15.11
N ILE A 187 -8.73 -20.74 -14.61
CA ILE A 187 -9.12 -21.82 -13.70
C ILE A 187 -8.99 -23.22 -14.35
N LEU A 188 -9.07 -23.27 -15.69
CA LEU A 188 -8.94 -24.51 -16.45
C LEU A 188 -7.47 -24.90 -16.69
N ASP A 189 -6.57 -23.91 -16.69
CA ASP A 189 -5.14 -24.12 -16.95
C ASP A 189 -4.30 -24.17 -15.67
N SER A 190 -4.85 -23.72 -14.54
CA SER A 190 -4.18 -23.76 -13.24
C SER A 190 -4.19 -25.16 -12.64
N THR A 191 -3.05 -25.63 -12.12
CA THR A 191 -3.00 -26.88 -11.35
C THR A 191 -3.42 -26.66 -9.89
N ALA A 192 -3.63 -27.75 -9.15
CA ALA A 192 -3.86 -27.66 -7.70
C ALA A 192 -2.63 -27.08 -6.98
N GLU A 193 -1.42 -27.44 -7.39
CA GLU A 193 -0.19 -26.91 -6.76
C GLU A 193 -0.02 -25.41 -6.99
N ASP A 194 -0.41 -24.92 -8.18
CA ASP A 194 -0.42 -23.48 -8.51
C ASP A 194 -1.30 -22.68 -7.54
N VAL A 195 -2.52 -23.17 -7.31
CA VAL A 195 -3.47 -22.56 -6.37
C VAL A 195 -2.93 -22.65 -4.94
N GLU A 196 -2.46 -23.82 -4.51
CA GLU A 196 -1.93 -24.01 -3.16
C GLU A 196 -0.72 -23.11 -2.90
N ARG A 197 0.22 -23.02 -3.85
CA ARG A 197 1.39 -22.15 -3.75
C ARG A 197 0.98 -20.68 -3.61
N THR A 198 0.00 -20.24 -4.40
CA THR A 198 -0.52 -18.87 -4.33
C THR A 198 -1.10 -18.56 -2.95
N PHE A 199 -1.94 -19.44 -2.41
CA PHE A 199 -2.51 -19.24 -1.06
C PHE A 199 -1.46 -19.36 0.05
N ARG A 200 -0.50 -20.28 -0.07
CA ARG A 200 0.59 -20.44 0.91
C ARG A 200 1.39 -19.16 1.06
N VAL A 201 1.83 -18.56 -0.05
CA VAL A 201 2.65 -17.34 -0.01
C VAL A 201 1.80 -16.10 0.24
N ASN A 202 0.68 -15.91 -0.46
CA ASN A 202 -0.07 -14.64 -0.38
C ASN A 202 -0.98 -14.55 0.84
N THR A 203 -1.34 -15.66 1.48
CA THR A 203 -2.36 -15.69 2.55
C THR A 203 -1.85 -16.37 3.80
N LEU A 204 -1.47 -17.65 3.73
CA LEU A 204 -1.05 -18.39 4.91
C LEU A 204 0.22 -17.83 5.54
N ALA A 205 1.15 -17.32 4.73
CA ALA A 205 2.34 -16.62 5.22
C ALA A 205 1.98 -15.45 6.15
N HIS A 206 0.91 -14.69 5.86
CA HIS A 206 0.47 -13.60 6.74
C HIS A 206 -0.03 -14.12 8.09
N PHE A 207 -0.74 -15.26 8.13
CA PHE A 207 -1.12 -15.88 9.40
C PHE A 207 0.10 -16.29 10.21
N THR A 208 1.09 -16.89 9.55
CA THR A 208 2.35 -17.29 10.16
C THR A 208 3.09 -16.08 10.74
N THR A 209 3.35 -15.05 9.94
CA THR A 209 4.09 -13.87 10.38
C THR A 209 3.33 -13.11 11.48
N LEU A 210 2.01 -12.98 11.39
CA LEU A 210 1.21 -12.38 12.45
C LEU A 210 1.34 -13.17 13.76
N ARG A 211 1.19 -14.50 13.71
CA ARG A 211 1.34 -15.35 14.89
C ARG A 211 2.74 -15.26 15.50
N THR A 212 3.77 -15.06 14.69
CA THR A 212 5.16 -14.96 15.14
C THR A 212 5.48 -13.58 15.72
N PHE A 213 5.09 -12.49 15.05
CA PHE A 213 5.55 -11.15 15.39
C PHE A 213 4.61 -10.34 16.29
N VAL A 214 3.29 -10.55 16.22
CA VAL A 214 2.31 -9.83 17.06
C VAL A 214 2.54 -10.04 18.56
N PRO A 215 2.94 -11.24 19.06
CA PRO A 215 3.26 -11.41 20.48
C PRO A 215 4.38 -10.49 20.98
N TYR A 216 5.38 -10.16 20.15
CA TYR A 216 6.43 -9.21 20.51
C TYR A 216 5.85 -7.79 20.63
N MET A 217 5.04 -7.36 19.66
CA MET A 217 4.37 -6.04 19.72
C MET A 217 3.47 -5.89 20.94
N LEU A 218 2.74 -6.94 21.32
CA LEU A 218 1.91 -6.96 22.53
C LEU A 218 2.76 -6.84 23.80
N LYS A 219 3.90 -7.53 23.85
CA LYS A 219 4.81 -7.48 24.99
C LYS A 219 5.48 -6.12 25.12
N GLU A 220 5.89 -5.51 24.01
CA GLU A 220 6.45 -4.15 23.98
C GLU A 220 5.38 -3.07 24.20
N GLY A 221 4.09 -3.44 24.08
CA GLY A 221 2.97 -2.51 24.22
C GLY A 221 2.92 -1.47 23.12
N ARG A 222 3.52 -1.74 21.96
CA ARG A 222 3.52 -0.88 20.76
C ARG A 222 3.72 -1.69 19.49
N GLY A 223 3.13 -1.24 18.39
CA GLY A 223 3.54 -1.75 17.09
C GLY A 223 2.74 -1.23 15.91
N THR A 224 3.16 -1.59 14.70
CA THR A 224 2.44 -1.29 13.45
C THR A 224 2.47 -2.50 12.53
N ILE A 225 1.29 -2.92 12.06
CA ILE A 225 1.12 -4.05 11.15
C ILE A 225 0.62 -3.52 9.81
N VAL A 226 1.40 -3.71 8.75
CA VAL A 226 1.04 -3.36 7.38
C VAL A 226 0.69 -4.61 6.60
N THR A 227 -0.51 -4.65 6.02
CA THR A 227 -0.98 -5.73 5.15
C THR A 227 -1.04 -5.23 3.71
N VAL A 228 -0.17 -5.74 2.83
CA VAL A 228 -0.21 -5.41 1.41
C VAL A 228 -1.11 -6.38 0.64
N SER A 229 -2.33 -5.93 0.37
CA SER A 229 -3.32 -6.64 -0.45
C SER A 229 -3.31 -6.12 -1.90
N SER A 230 -4.48 -5.97 -2.52
CA SER A 230 -4.68 -5.40 -3.86
C SER A 230 -6.15 -5.00 -4.04
N VAL A 231 -6.42 -4.09 -4.98
CA VAL A 231 -7.78 -3.80 -5.46
C VAL A 231 -8.48 -5.05 -6.02
N LEU A 232 -7.71 -6.02 -6.52
CA LEU A 232 -8.21 -7.33 -6.97
C LEU A 232 -8.66 -8.25 -5.82
N GLY A 233 -8.53 -7.80 -4.56
CA GLY A 233 -9.23 -8.43 -3.44
C GLY A 233 -10.73 -8.09 -3.40
N HIS A 234 -11.14 -6.97 -3.99
CA HIS A 234 -12.54 -6.53 -4.05
C HIS A 234 -13.25 -6.97 -5.33
N LEU A 235 -12.50 -7.22 -6.40
CA LEU A 235 -13.00 -7.62 -7.72
C LEU A 235 -12.18 -8.77 -8.29
N GLY A 236 -12.84 -9.67 -9.02
CA GLY A 236 -12.16 -10.75 -9.75
C GLY A 236 -11.83 -10.39 -11.20
N ALA A 237 -10.64 -10.76 -11.66
CA ALA A 237 -10.20 -10.65 -13.05
C ALA A 237 -10.02 -12.03 -13.70
N ALA A 238 -10.32 -12.15 -14.99
CA ALA A 238 -10.04 -13.38 -15.74
C ALA A 238 -8.54 -13.76 -15.65
N ASN A 239 -8.22 -15.06 -15.62
CA ASN A 239 -6.85 -15.60 -15.52
C ASN A 239 -6.07 -15.22 -14.25
N LEU A 240 -6.74 -14.71 -13.22
CA LEU A 240 -6.15 -14.34 -11.92
C LEU A 240 -6.96 -14.88 -10.73
N SER A 241 -7.78 -15.92 -10.92
CA SER A 241 -8.73 -16.41 -9.90
C SER A 241 -8.06 -16.74 -8.56
N ALA A 242 -6.95 -17.50 -8.57
CA ALA A 242 -6.21 -17.85 -7.36
C ALA A 242 -5.62 -16.60 -6.68
N TYR A 243 -5.05 -15.68 -7.46
CA TYR A 243 -4.49 -14.43 -6.94
C TYR A 243 -5.58 -13.56 -6.31
N THR A 244 -6.70 -13.31 -7.02
CA THR A 244 -7.81 -12.49 -6.52
C THR A 244 -8.41 -13.08 -5.26
N ALA A 245 -8.59 -14.41 -5.20
CA ALA A 245 -9.09 -15.08 -4.01
C ALA A 245 -8.12 -14.96 -2.82
N SER A 246 -6.82 -15.11 -3.06
CA SER A 246 -5.80 -14.94 -2.01
C SER A 246 -5.75 -13.51 -1.45
N LYS A 247 -5.90 -12.49 -2.32
CA LYS A 247 -5.93 -11.07 -1.89
C LYS A 247 -7.25 -10.69 -1.22
N ALA A 248 -8.36 -11.30 -1.62
CA ALA A 248 -9.64 -11.16 -0.91
C ALA A 248 -9.55 -11.74 0.52
N ALA A 249 -8.89 -12.90 0.68
CA ALA A 249 -8.66 -13.49 2.00
C ALA A 249 -7.84 -12.57 2.92
N LEU A 250 -6.87 -11.82 2.38
CA LEU A 250 -6.12 -10.83 3.16
C LEU A 250 -6.96 -9.66 3.66
N LEU A 251 -7.96 -9.22 2.90
CA LEU A 251 -8.88 -8.16 3.35
C LEU A 251 -9.66 -8.63 4.58
N ALA A 252 -10.23 -9.84 4.50
CA ALA A 252 -10.95 -10.44 5.63
C ALA A 252 -10.03 -10.65 6.84
N LEU A 253 -8.82 -11.19 6.62
CA LEU A 253 -7.82 -11.36 7.67
C LEU A 253 -7.48 -10.03 8.35
N HIS A 254 -7.21 -8.98 7.59
CA HIS A 254 -6.85 -7.67 8.13
C HIS A 254 -7.98 -7.08 8.99
N HIS A 255 -9.24 -7.14 8.51
CA HIS A 255 -10.37 -6.63 9.27
C HIS A 255 -10.64 -7.45 10.54
N SER A 256 -10.52 -8.77 10.48
CA SER A 256 -10.63 -9.64 11.66
C SER A 256 -9.53 -9.34 12.67
N LEU A 257 -8.27 -9.27 12.24
CA LEU A 257 -7.14 -8.94 13.11
C LEU A 257 -7.35 -7.60 13.81
N ARG A 258 -7.78 -6.57 13.07
CA ARG A 258 -8.07 -5.25 13.65
C ARG A 258 -9.16 -5.33 14.71
N ALA A 259 -10.22 -6.10 14.47
CA ALA A 259 -11.29 -6.31 15.45
C ALA A 259 -10.80 -7.07 16.69
N GLU A 260 -9.96 -8.08 16.52
CA GLU A 260 -9.33 -8.83 17.61
C GLU A 260 -8.42 -7.93 18.47
N LEU A 261 -7.55 -7.13 17.84
CA LEU A 261 -6.69 -6.17 18.53
C LEU A 261 -7.52 -5.11 19.27
N ALA A 262 -8.62 -4.62 18.70
CA ALA A 262 -9.50 -3.66 19.37
C ALA A 262 -10.16 -4.22 20.64
N GLN A 263 -10.33 -5.55 20.75
CA GLN A 263 -10.85 -6.21 21.96
C GLN A 263 -9.75 -6.54 22.98
N ASN A 264 -8.48 -6.41 22.60
CA ASN A 264 -7.35 -6.67 23.48
C ASN A 264 -6.89 -5.38 24.18
N PRO A 265 -6.98 -5.26 25.52
CA PRO A 265 -6.56 -4.07 26.25
C PRO A 265 -5.09 -3.71 26.08
N ASP A 266 -4.22 -4.69 25.82
CA ASP A 266 -2.77 -4.52 25.67
C ASP A 266 -2.39 -4.07 24.25
N ALA A 267 -3.35 -4.07 23.31
CA ALA A 267 -3.11 -3.73 21.90
C ALA A 267 -3.48 -2.29 21.53
N LYS A 268 -3.75 -1.40 22.50
CA LYS A 268 -4.17 0.00 22.23
C LYS A 268 -3.19 0.79 21.36
N GLU A 269 -1.90 0.51 21.52
CA GLU A 269 -0.83 1.13 20.74
C GLU A 269 -0.32 0.26 19.58
N ILE A 270 -1.07 -0.77 19.20
CA ILE A 270 -0.82 -1.54 17.98
C ILE A 270 -1.71 -0.99 16.86
N LYS A 271 -1.08 -0.50 15.80
CA LYS A 271 -1.75 0.12 14.65
C LYS A 271 -1.78 -0.83 13.47
N THR A 272 -2.79 -0.69 12.62
CA THR A 272 -2.98 -1.53 11.45
C THR A 272 -3.14 -0.69 10.20
N ILE A 273 -2.37 -0.98 9.17
CA ILE A 273 -2.42 -0.31 7.86
C ILE A 273 -2.77 -1.34 6.79
N LEU A 274 -3.83 -1.09 6.03
CA LEU A 274 -4.20 -1.89 4.87
C LEU A 274 -3.78 -1.19 3.59
N VAL A 275 -3.05 -1.88 2.72
CA VAL A 275 -2.61 -1.32 1.44
C VAL A 275 -3.30 -2.07 0.30
N GLN A 276 -4.00 -1.33 -0.56
CA GLN A 276 -4.80 -1.83 -1.67
C GLN A 276 -4.37 -1.16 -2.98
N PRO A 277 -3.20 -1.55 -3.51
CA PRO A 277 -2.75 -1.07 -4.81
C PRO A 277 -3.66 -1.54 -5.94
N GLY A 278 -3.88 -0.66 -6.90
CA GLY A 278 -4.21 -0.98 -8.28
C GLY A 278 -3.01 -1.59 -9.00
N GLN A 279 -2.92 -1.38 -10.31
CA GLN A 279 -1.76 -1.86 -11.06
C GLN A 279 -0.50 -1.07 -10.65
N MET A 280 0.48 -1.78 -10.09
CA MET A 280 1.79 -1.23 -9.78
C MET A 280 2.77 -1.47 -10.92
N GLY A 281 3.60 -0.47 -11.22
CA GLY A 281 4.72 -0.59 -12.17
C GLY A 281 5.87 -1.43 -11.61
N THR A 282 5.66 -2.71 -11.33
CA THR A 282 6.68 -3.65 -10.84
C THR A 282 6.91 -4.77 -11.84
N THR A 283 8.06 -5.45 -11.74
CA THR A 283 8.39 -6.64 -12.56
C THR A 283 7.31 -7.72 -12.49
N MET A 284 6.61 -7.83 -11.35
CA MET A 284 5.50 -8.76 -11.13
C MET A 284 4.36 -8.61 -12.16
N PHE A 285 4.12 -7.39 -12.67
CA PHE A 285 3.07 -7.07 -13.65
C PHE A 285 3.65 -6.56 -14.99
N ALA A 286 4.93 -6.83 -15.27
CA ALA A 286 5.54 -6.49 -16.55
C ALA A 286 4.75 -7.15 -17.70
N GLY A 287 4.29 -6.33 -18.66
CA GLY A 287 3.50 -6.75 -19.82
C GLY A 287 1.98 -6.54 -19.71
N LEU A 288 1.46 -6.04 -18.58
CA LEU A 288 0.04 -5.67 -18.47
C LEU A 288 -0.16 -4.23 -18.97
N GLU A 289 -0.86 -4.06 -20.10
CA GLU A 289 -1.27 -2.74 -20.59
C GLU A 289 -2.56 -2.28 -19.91
N THR A 290 -2.53 -1.11 -19.26
CA THR A 290 -3.70 -0.49 -18.65
C THR A 290 -4.70 -0.09 -19.76
N PRO A 291 -5.98 -0.47 -19.65
CA PRO A 291 -6.99 -0.12 -20.66
C PRO A 291 -7.24 1.39 -20.79
N SER A 292 -7.01 2.14 -19.71
CA SER A 292 -7.15 3.60 -19.68
C SER A 292 -6.21 4.21 -18.64
N ASN A 293 -5.23 4.97 -19.11
CA ASN A 293 -4.31 5.72 -18.24
C ASN A 293 -4.97 6.89 -17.51
N PHE A 294 -6.12 7.38 -18.00
CA PHE A 294 -6.85 8.47 -17.36
C PHE A 294 -7.63 8.00 -16.13
N LEU A 295 -8.34 6.87 -16.23
CA LEU A 295 -9.20 6.35 -15.15
C LEU A 295 -8.52 5.31 -14.26
N ALA A 296 -7.57 4.56 -14.81
CA ALA A 296 -6.83 3.53 -14.11
C ALA A 296 -5.32 3.72 -14.36
N PRO A 297 -4.73 4.83 -13.88
CA PRO A 297 -3.30 5.05 -14.03
C PRO A 297 -2.49 3.96 -13.30
N VAL A 298 -1.32 3.65 -13.83
CA VAL A 298 -0.35 2.80 -13.15
C VAL A 298 0.24 3.58 -11.99
N VAL A 299 0.26 2.96 -10.80
CA VAL A 299 0.81 3.57 -9.59
C VAL A 299 2.27 3.17 -9.46
N THR A 300 3.12 4.12 -9.05
CA THR A 300 4.53 3.82 -8.79
C THR A 300 4.69 3.20 -7.39
N PRO A 301 5.65 2.30 -7.18
CA PRO A 301 5.98 1.82 -5.83
C PRO A 301 6.36 2.97 -4.88
N ALA A 302 6.90 4.07 -5.41
CA ALA A 302 7.27 5.25 -4.63
C ALA A 302 6.07 5.99 -4.03
N ASP A 303 4.97 6.13 -4.78
CA ASP A 303 3.76 6.78 -4.26
C ASP A 303 3.16 6.00 -3.09
N ILE A 304 3.09 4.67 -3.23
CA ILE A 304 2.57 3.79 -2.18
C ILE A 304 3.54 3.73 -1.00
N GLY A 305 4.84 3.59 -1.26
CA GLY A 305 5.87 3.57 -0.22
C GLY A 305 5.84 4.84 0.63
N LYS A 306 5.67 6.01 0.00
CA LYS A 306 5.53 7.29 0.70
C LYS A 306 4.32 7.33 1.63
N ASP A 307 3.16 6.83 1.19
CA ASP A 307 1.97 6.82 2.02
C ASP A 307 2.08 5.80 3.18
N ILE A 308 2.70 4.63 2.93
CA ILE A 308 3.01 3.65 3.98
C ILE A 308 3.92 4.28 5.04
N ILE A 309 5.04 4.87 4.62
CA ILE A 309 6.00 5.53 5.52
C ILE A 309 5.31 6.63 6.32
N ARG A 310 4.51 7.47 5.66
CA ARG A 310 3.77 8.55 6.32
C ARG A 310 2.84 8.03 7.43
N LEU A 311 2.06 6.97 7.19
CA LEU A 311 1.17 6.43 8.20
C LEU A 311 1.93 5.74 9.33
N ILE A 312 3.00 5.01 9.01
CA ILE A 312 3.88 4.39 10.00
C ILE A 312 4.47 5.46 10.91
N GLU A 313 5.12 6.49 10.37
CA GLU A 313 5.81 7.53 11.15
C GLU A 313 4.86 8.43 11.94
N ARG A 314 3.61 8.60 11.48
CA ARG A 314 2.56 9.27 12.25
C ARG A 314 1.95 8.38 13.33
N GLY A 315 2.27 7.09 13.35
CA GLY A 315 1.68 6.12 14.25
C GLY A 315 0.18 5.95 14.04
N GLU A 316 -0.31 6.15 12.81
CA GLU A 316 -1.74 6.10 12.46
C GLU A 316 -2.13 4.73 11.89
N SER A 317 -3.31 4.23 12.26
CA SER A 317 -3.97 3.16 11.50
C SER A 317 -4.66 3.77 10.28
N GLY A 318 -4.84 2.99 9.20
CA GLY A 318 -5.55 3.49 8.03
C GLY A 318 -5.57 2.54 6.85
N GLU A 319 -6.21 2.99 5.77
CA GLU A 319 -6.27 2.27 4.50
C GLU A 319 -5.69 3.13 3.38
N ILE A 320 -4.72 2.58 2.66
CA ILE A 320 -4.09 3.19 1.49
C ILE A 320 -4.67 2.49 0.26
N ALA A 321 -5.49 3.19 -0.51
CA ALA A 321 -6.05 2.69 -1.76
C ALA A 321 -5.70 3.65 -2.91
N LEU A 322 -4.75 3.23 -3.74
CA LEU A 322 -4.29 3.98 -4.91
C LEU A 322 -4.36 3.10 -6.15
N PRO A 323 -4.77 3.63 -7.32
CA PRO A 323 -5.19 5.00 -7.56
C PRO A 323 -6.65 5.22 -7.11
N LEU A 324 -7.22 6.41 -7.34
CA LEU A 324 -8.49 6.89 -6.78
C LEU A 324 -9.65 5.89 -6.96
N TYR A 325 -9.71 5.18 -8.09
CA TYR A 325 -10.77 4.18 -8.31
C TYR A 325 -10.72 3.06 -7.27
N SER A 326 -9.54 2.67 -6.78
CA SER A 326 -9.36 1.61 -5.79
C SER A 326 -10.04 1.94 -4.48
N LYS A 327 -10.11 3.24 -4.12
CA LYS A 327 -10.82 3.71 -2.92
C LYS A 327 -12.33 3.52 -3.01
N TYR A 328 -12.90 3.66 -4.20
CA TYR A 328 -14.35 3.60 -4.43
C TYR A 328 -14.81 2.31 -5.09
N ILE A 329 -13.90 1.34 -5.29
CA ILE A 329 -14.19 0.13 -6.06
C ILE A 329 -15.32 -0.71 -5.44
N GLN A 330 -15.44 -0.67 -4.11
CA GLN A 330 -16.47 -1.41 -3.37
C GLN A 330 -17.89 -0.94 -3.71
N ILE A 331 -18.05 0.31 -4.15
CA ILE A 331 -19.35 0.83 -4.61
C ILE A 331 -19.86 -0.01 -5.79
N LEU A 332 -18.97 -0.51 -6.66
CA LEU A 332 -19.36 -1.36 -7.77
C LEU A 332 -20.09 -2.62 -7.28
N GLY A 333 -19.68 -3.19 -6.15
CA GLY A 333 -20.27 -4.41 -5.58
C GLY A 333 -21.72 -4.27 -5.13
N VAL A 334 -22.16 -3.04 -4.79
CA VAL A 334 -23.55 -2.77 -4.36
C VAL A 334 -24.47 -2.33 -5.50
N LEU A 335 -23.93 -2.05 -6.69
CA LEU A 335 -24.74 -1.66 -7.85
C LEU A 335 -25.48 -2.87 -8.47
N PRO A 336 -26.58 -2.66 -9.22
CA PRO A 336 -27.26 -3.74 -9.93
C PRO A 336 -26.31 -4.48 -10.90
N VAL A 337 -26.44 -5.80 -10.99
CA VAL A 337 -25.55 -6.68 -11.78
C VAL A 337 -25.40 -6.24 -13.24
N GLY A 338 -26.46 -5.72 -13.86
CA GLY A 338 -26.40 -5.18 -15.22
C GLY A 338 -25.44 -3.98 -15.34
N VAL A 339 -25.44 -3.07 -14.36
CA VAL A 339 -24.50 -1.93 -14.31
C VAL A 339 -23.08 -2.44 -14.09
N GLN A 340 -22.89 -3.40 -13.19
CA GLN A 340 -21.58 -4.01 -12.96
C GLN A 340 -21.01 -4.62 -14.25
N HIS A 341 -21.84 -5.34 -15.01
CA HIS A 341 -21.44 -5.94 -16.28
C HIS A 341 -21.05 -4.89 -17.32
N LEU A 342 -21.79 -3.78 -17.42
CA LEU A 342 -21.48 -2.69 -18.34
C LEU A 342 -20.16 -2.00 -17.97
N VAL A 343 -19.96 -1.68 -16.69
CA VAL A 343 -18.72 -1.07 -16.19
C VAL A 343 -17.53 -2.00 -16.42
N ARG A 344 -17.68 -3.30 -16.14
CA ARG A 344 -16.64 -4.30 -16.39
C ARG A 344 -16.29 -4.39 -17.86
N LYS A 345 -17.28 -4.49 -18.75
CA LYS A 345 -17.06 -4.54 -20.21
C LYS A 345 -16.37 -3.28 -20.72
N TRP A 346 -16.76 -2.11 -20.21
CA TRP A 346 -16.15 -0.84 -20.58
C TRP A 346 -14.72 -0.69 -20.05
N SER A 347 -14.42 -1.25 -18.88
CA SER A 347 -13.08 -1.20 -18.28
C SER A 347 -12.01 -1.93 -19.11
N GLY A 348 -12.39 -2.93 -19.92
CA GLY A 348 -11.44 -3.69 -20.75
C GLY A 348 -10.45 -4.59 -19.97
N MET A 349 -10.54 -4.64 -18.64
CA MET A 349 -9.57 -5.32 -17.77
C MET A 349 -9.38 -6.81 -18.13
N ASP A 350 -10.47 -7.54 -18.38
CA ASP A 350 -10.38 -8.98 -18.70
C ASP A 350 -9.60 -9.25 -19.99
N LYS A 351 -9.69 -8.35 -20.99
CA LYS A 351 -8.93 -8.48 -22.23
C LYS A 351 -7.44 -8.20 -22.03
N ALA A 352 -7.11 -7.20 -21.22
CA ALA A 352 -5.73 -6.86 -20.90
C ALA A 352 -5.03 -8.02 -20.16
N VAL A 353 -5.71 -8.61 -19.17
CA VAL A 353 -5.17 -9.77 -18.44
C VAL A 353 -5.09 -11.01 -19.34
N GLY A 354 -6.05 -11.20 -20.26
CA GLY A 354 -5.98 -12.21 -21.32
C GLY A 354 -4.70 -12.16 -22.13
N LYS A 355 -4.37 -10.98 -22.69
CA LYS A 355 -3.13 -10.77 -23.45
C LYS A 355 -1.87 -11.04 -22.63
N MET A 356 -1.85 -10.62 -21.36
CA MET A 356 -0.72 -10.90 -20.46
C MET A 356 -0.54 -12.41 -20.23
N SER A 357 -1.64 -13.16 -20.09
CA SER A 357 -1.62 -14.62 -19.95
C SER A 357 -1.00 -15.29 -21.17
N GLU A 358 -1.46 -14.92 -22.37
CA GLU A 358 -0.97 -15.45 -23.64
C GLU A 358 0.52 -15.12 -23.85
N ALA A 359 0.94 -13.89 -23.56
CA ALA A 359 2.33 -13.47 -23.66
C ALA A 359 3.26 -14.28 -22.74
N ARG A 360 2.82 -14.59 -21.51
CA ARG A 360 3.59 -15.42 -20.57
C ARG A 360 3.65 -16.88 -21.01
N GLN A 361 2.55 -17.44 -21.51
CA GLN A 361 2.54 -18.81 -22.04
C GLN A 361 3.49 -18.96 -23.24
N GLY A 362 3.45 -18.02 -24.20
CA GLY A 362 4.34 -18.04 -25.37
C GLY A 362 5.83 -17.83 -25.06
N LEU A 363 6.17 -17.22 -23.93
CA LEU A 363 7.56 -17.14 -23.42
C LEU A 363 8.00 -18.45 -22.76
N THR A 364 7.07 -19.21 -22.19
CA THR A 364 7.34 -20.49 -21.52
C THR A 364 7.53 -21.62 -22.53
N GLU A 365 6.83 -21.58 -23.66
CA GLU A 365 6.98 -22.55 -24.77
C GLU A 365 8.25 -22.36 -25.62
N LYS A 366 8.93 -21.21 -25.50
CA LYS A 366 10.18 -20.89 -26.22
C LYS A 366 11.46 -21.19 -25.44
N ARG A 367 11.34 -21.65 -24.18
CA ARG A 367 12.44 -22.15 -23.36
C ARG A 367 12.33 -23.67 -23.26
#